data_AF-A0A7S1G035-F1
#
_entry.id   AF-A0A7S1G035-F1
#
_cell.length_a   1.000
_cell.length_b   1.000
_cell.length_c   1.000
_cell.angle_alpha   90.00
_cell.angle_beta   90.00
_cell.angle_gamma   90.00
#
_symmetry.space_group_name_H-M   'P 1'
#
loop_
_entity.id
_entity.type
_entity.pdbx_description
1 polymer ?
#
loop_
_entity_poly.entity_id
_entity_poly.type
_entity_poly.pdbx_seq_one_letter_code
_entity_poly.pdbx_strand_id
1 'polypeptide(L)'
;MKICYRNLFHRIALFCLLQVVLGVASAAEIVTLCDVRPPRYFWYMVSGSICDVFQLIIDLAAKHCFGASASTCWVVSFSMSIVPRHSSHRYLVFGKYHGGYWQSLGRMYGGYSISILLSTMFNILMTQKWMWSQYEAWCVTMLWTGVVNYFVLKKLWTFTGKVAGSKSIGKKLDDGQINVNEVSSIAKVDSAFDMPKFEDAKSPGLKSNKAGRRVTVQKKDHNR
;
A
#
# COMPACT_ATOMS: atom_id res chain seq x y z
N MET A 1 13.98 -5.96 36.57
CA MET A 1 13.48 -6.40 35.24
C MET A 1 12.75 -5.34 34.39
N LYS A 2 12.36 -4.15 34.90
CA LYS A 2 11.62 -3.15 34.09
C LYS A 2 12.44 -2.36 33.04
N ILE A 3 13.77 -2.31 33.17
CA ILE A 3 14.63 -1.49 32.31
C ILE A 3 14.92 -2.17 30.95
N CYS A 4 14.81 -3.49 30.85
CA CYS A 4 15.12 -4.23 29.62
C CYS A 4 14.03 -4.04 28.53
N TYR A 5 12.76 -3.97 28.92
CA TYR A 5 11.65 -3.85 27.96
C TYR A 5 11.59 -2.50 27.25
N ARG A 6 12.02 -1.41 27.90
CA ARG A 6 11.95 -0.06 27.30
C ARG A 6 12.90 0.10 26.11
N ASN A 7 14.10 -0.47 26.20
CA ASN A 7 15.09 -0.43 25.13
C ASN A 7 14.75 -1.41 24.00
N LEU A 8 14.13 -2.56 24.32
CA LEU A 8 13.67 -3.51 23.33
C LEU A 8 12.51 -2.96 22.51
N PHE A 9 11.52 -2.34 23.17
CA PHE A 9 10.38 -1.72 22.50
C PHE A 9 10.82 -0.59 21.57
N HIS A 10 11.74 0.27 22.00
CA HIS A 10 12.24 1.36 21.17
C HIS A 10 13.02 0.86 19.94
N ARG A 11 13.82 -0.21 20.08
CA ARG A 11 14.56 -0.80 18.95
C ARG A 11 13.65 -1.51 17.96
N ILE A 12 12.63 -2.22 18.44
CA ILE A 12 11.62 -2.87 17.59
C ILE A 12 10.80 -1.80 16.85
N ALA A 13 10.35 -0.75 17.54
CA ALA A 13 9.62 0.36 16.92
C ALA A 13 10.45 1.04 15.82
N LEU A 14 11.73 1.30 16.07
CA LEU A 14 12.63 1.93 15.11
C LEU A 14 12.90 1.03 13.89
N PHE A 15 13.11 -0.28 14.11
CA PHE A 15 13.34 -1.25 13.03
C PHE A 15 12.09 -1.45 12.16
N CYS A 16 10.92 -1.57 12.78
CA CYS A 16 9.65 -1.63 12.07
C CYS A 16 9.39 -0.35 11.28
N LEU A 17 9.67 0.83 11.86
CA LEU A 17 9.61 2.10 11.13
C LEU A 17 10.55 2.12 9.92
N LEU A 18 11.76 1.59 10.05
CA LEU A 18 12.71 1.51 8.95
C LEU A 18 12.21 0.61 7.80
N GLN A 19 11.66 -0.57 8.11
CA GLN A 19 11.11 -1.45 7.07
C GLN A 19 9.88 -0.84 6.38
N VAL A 20 9.05 -0.13 7.14
CA VAL A 20 7.91 0.62 6.62
C VAL A 20 8.38 1.77 5.71
N VAL A 21 9.43 2.50 6.09
CA VAL A 21 10.04 3.55 5.28
C VAL A 21 10.69 2.99 4.00
N LEU A 22 11.34 1.83 4.10
CA LEU A 22 11.94 1.14 2.95
C LEU A 22 10.89 0.47 2.04
N GLY A 23 9.64 0.33 2.49
CA GLY A 23 8.52 -0.17 1.67
C GLY A 23 8.60 -1.65 1.31
N VAL A 24 9.33 -2.46 2.08
CA VAL A 24 9.52 -3.89 1.81
C VAL A 24 8.27 -4.70 2.18
N ALA A 25 7.62 -4.37 3.29
CA ALA A 25 6.35 -4.96 3.71
C ALA A 25 5.50 -3.95 4.50
N SER A 26 4.20 -4.21 4.60
CA SER A 26 3.27 -3.31 5.29
C SER A 26 3.42 -3.41 6.81
N ALA A 27 3.20 -2.29 7.53
CA ALA A 27 3.20 -2.31 9.00
C ALA A 27 2.19 -3.33 9.55
N ALA A 28 1.03 -3.45 8.90
CA ALA A 28 0.00 -4.44 9.24
C ALA A 28 0.42 -5.91 9.07
N GLU A 29 1.55 -6.18 8.42
CA GLU A 29 2.12 -7.52 8.25
C GLU A 29 3.23 -7.85 9.22
N ILE A 30 4.06 -6.87 9.56
CA ILE A 30 5.26 -7.09 10.35
C ILE A 30 5.02 -6.81 11.83
N VAL A 31 4.18 -5.82 12.17
CA VAL A 31 4.07 -5.33 13.54
C VAL A 31 3.12 -6.20 14.36
N THR A 32 3.65 -6.80 15.42
CA THR A 32 2.91 -7.47 16.48
C THR A 32 2.91 -6.60 17.75
N LEU A 33 1.75 -6.48 18.40
CA LEU A 33 1.59 -5.75 19.66
C LEU A 33 1.22 -6.77 20.74
N CYS A 34 2.09 -6.97 21.73
CA CYS A 34 1.89 -7.97 22.78
C CYS A 34 1.65 -9.39 22.22
N ASP A 35 2.44 -9.80 21.22
CA ASP A 35 2.30 -11.06 20.49
C ASP A 35 0.98 -11.26 19.73
N VAL A 36 0.08 -10.26 19.76
CA VAL A 36 -1.16 -10.25 18.99
C VAL A 36 -0.97 -9.38 17.75
N ARG A 37 -1.40 -9.89 16.60
CA ARG A 37 -1.40 -9.11 15.36
C ARG A 37 -2.67 -8.26 15.30
N PRO A 38 -2.59 -6.92 15.42
CA PRO A 38 -3.77 -6.08 15.40
C PRO A 38 -4.49 -6.16 14.04
N PRO A 39 -5.83 -6.03 14.01
CA PRO A 39 -6.59 -6.05 12.76
C PRO A 39 -6.13 -4.96 11.79
N ARG A 40 -6.13 -5.24 10.47
CA ARG A 40 -5.75 -4.23 9.43
C ARG A 40 -6.53 -2.92 9.54
N TYR A 41 -7.78 -2.96 10.02
CA TYR A 41 -8.60 -1.77 10.24
C TYR A 41 -8.00 -0.82 11.28
N PHE A 42 -7.32 -1.35 12.31
CA PHE A 42 -6.64 -0.52 13.31
C PHE A 42 -5.55 0.36 12.66
N TRP A 43 -4.69 -0.23 11.84
CA TRP A 43 -3.66 0.50 11.09
C TRP A 43 -4.25 1.52 10.12
N TYR A 44 -5.40 1.20 9.53
CA TYR A 44 -6.13 2.13 8.67
C TYR A 44 -6.62 3.35 9.46
N MET A 45 -7.17 3.16 10.65
CA MET A 45 -7.60 4.26 11.52
C MET A 45 -6.42 5.14 11.96
N VAL A 46 -5.32 4.54 12.43
CA VAL A 46 -4.11 5.28 12.83
C VAL A 46 -3.56 6.10 11.65
N SER A 47 -3.47 5.49 10.48
CA SER A 47 -3.01 6.15 9.26
C SER A 47 -3.92 7.32 8.88
N GLY A 48 -5.24 7.12 8.96
CA GLY A 48 -6.24 8.17 8.75
C GLY A 48 -6.06 9.34 9.71
N SER A 49 -5.94 9.09 11.01
CA SER A 49 -5.77 10.12 12.02
C SER A 49 -4.50 10.94 11.83
N ILE A 50 -3.37 10.31 11.46
CA ILE A 50 -2.13 11.02 11.14
C ILE A 50 -2.37 11.97 9.95
N CYS A 51 -3.06 11.49 8.91
CA CYS A 51 -3.37 12.31 7.75
C CYS A 51 -4.34 13.45 8.04
N ASP A 52 -5.27 13.27 8.98
CA ASP A 52 -6.19 14.33 9.40
C ASP A 52 -5.43 15.43 10.15
N VAL A 53 -4.42 15.07 10.97
CA VAL A 53 -3.50 16.06 11.57
C VAL A 53 -2.72 16.82 10.50
N PHE A 54 -2.20 16.13 9.48
CA PHE A 54 -1.54 16.80 8.36
C PHE A 54 -2.49 17.73 7.59
N GLN A 55 -3.72 17.30 7.34
CA GLN A 55 -4.74 18.12 6.70
C GLN A 55 -5.04 19.37 7.53
N LEU A 56 -5.18 19.25 8.85
CA LEU A 56 -5.39 20.37 9.76
C LEU A 56 -4.21 21.36 9.71
N ILE A 57 -2.97 20.87 9.68
CA ILE A 57 -1.79 21.73 9.55
C ILE A 57 -1.82 22.50 8.23
N ILE A 58 -2.12 21.84 7.11
CA ILE A 58 -2.23 22.49 5.79
C ILE A 58 -3.37 23.51 5.79
N ASP A 59 -4.51 23.20 6.42
CA ASP A 59 -5.66 24.09 6.53
C ASP A 59 -5.33 25.38 7.29
N LEU A 60 -4.70 25.24 8.46
CA LEU A 60 -4.25 26.37 9.27
C LEU A 60 -3.19 27.21 8.55
N ALA A 61 -2.24 26.56 7.86
CA ALA A 61 -1.24 27.25 7.05
C ALA A 61 -1.89 27.99 5.87
N ALA A 62 -2.82 27.37 5.15
CA ALA A 62 -3.51 27.98 4.03
C ALA A 62 -4.35 29.19 4.48
N LYS A 63 -5.04 29.07 5.62
CA LYS A 63 -5.79 30.18 6.23
C LYS A 63 -4.87 31.34 6.61
N HIS A 64 -3.70 31.05 7.17
CA HIS A 64 -2.73 32.06 7.57
C HIS A 64 -2.05 32.74 6.38
N CYS A 65 -1.70 32.00 5.33
CA CYS A 65 -0.96 32.53 4.18
C CYS A 65 -1.86 33.24 3.16
N PHE A 66 -3.07 32.74 2.89
CA PHE A 66 -3.90 33.21 1.77
C PHE A 66 -5.14 34.00 2.19
N GLY A 67 -5.53 33.98 3.48
CA GLY A 67 -6.74 34.65 3.95
C GLY A 67 -8.03 34.20 3.23
N ALA A 68 -8.03 33.01 2.64
CA ALA A 68 -9.13 32.51 1.83
C ALA A 68 -10.35 32.14 2.68
N SER A 69 -11.50 31.96 2.01
CA SER A 69 -12.70 31.46 2.68
C SER A 69 -12.46 30.08 3.32
N ALA A 70 -13.15 29.79 4.42
CA ALA A 70 -13.01 28.51 5.12
C ALA A 70 -13.25 27.30 4.18
N SER A 71 -14.22 27.42 3.27
CA SER A 71 -14.50 26.38 2.27
C SER A 71 -13.34 26.18 1.29
N THR A 72 -12.72 27.26 0.82
CA THR A 72 -11.56 27.18 -0.08
C THR A 72 -10.35 26.57 0.62
N CYS A 73 -10.05 27.01 1.84
CA CYS A 73 -8.98 26.43 2.67
C CYS A 73 -9.19 24.93 2.86
N TRP A 74 -10.41 24.52 3.19
CA TRP A 74 -10.76 23.13 3.41
C TRP A 74 -10.58 22.28 2.13
N VAL A 75 -11.04 22.76 0.98
CA VAL A 75 -10.89 22.01 -0.30
C VAL A 75 -9.42 21.86 -0.67
N VAL A 76 -8.63 22.93 -0.52
CA VAL A 76 -7.20 22.92 -0.83
C VAL A 76 -6.45 21.99 0.12
N SER A 77 -6.71 22.10 1.43
CA SER A 77 -6.07 21.26 2.44
C SER A 77 -6.42 19.79 2.27
N PHE A 78 -7.69 19.49 2.00
CA PHE A 78 -8.14 18.13 1.68
C PHE A 78 -7.44 17.59 0.43
N SER A 79 -7.41 18.35 -0.67
CA SER A 79 -6.82 17.92 -1.94
C SER A 79 -5.33 17.64 -1.84
N MET A 80 -4.60 18.46 -1.09
CA MET A 80 -3.17 18.25 -0.81
C MET A 80 -2.94 17.08 0.15
N SER A 81 -3.83 16.85 1.12
CA SER A 81 -3.71 15.75 2.08
C SER A 81 -3.83 14.36 1.46
N ILE A 82 -4.40 14.23 0.24
CA ILE A 82 -4.54 12.93 -0.43
C ILE A 82 -3.18 12.30 -0.73
N VAL A 83 -2.14 13.09 -1.03
CA VAL A 83 -0.80 12.58 -1.32
C VAL A 83 -0.16 11.89 -0.11
N PRO A 84 -0.02 12.54 1.07
CA PRO A 84 0.50 11.86 2.26
C PRO A 84 -0.44 10.74 2.72
N ARG A 85 -1.76 10.87 2.52
CA ARG A 85 -2.73 9.79 2.81
C ARG A 85 -2.54 8.56 1.94
N HIS A 86 -2.24 8.74 0.66
CA HIS A 86 -1.90 7.64 -0.24
C HIS A 86 -0.62 6.95 0.18
N SER A 87 0.41 7.73 0.49
CA SER A 87 1.69 7.20 0.97
C SER A 87 1.51 6.44 2.28
N SER A 88 0.80 7.01 3.26
CA SER A 88 0.57 6.37 4.56
C SER A 88 -0.23 5.07 4.42
N HIS A 89 -1.26 5.01 3.56
CA HIS A 89 -2.01 3.78 3.29
C HIS A 89 -1.15 2.70 2.63
N ARG A 90 -0.28 3.10 1.69
CA ARG A 90 0.64 2.18 1.02
C ARG A 90 1.64 1.57 2.01
N TYR A 91 2.23 2.37 2.88
CA TYR A 91 3.26 1.89 3.82
C TYR A 91 2.68 1.22 5.07
N LEU A 92 1.58 1.73 5.63
CA LEU A 92 1.03 1.22 6.88
C LEU A 92 0.02 0.07 6.69
N VAL A 93 -0.81 0.12 5.63
CA VAL A 93 -2.02 -0.72 5.56
C VAL A 93 -1.93 -1.79 4.48
N PHE A 94 -1.67 -1.40 3.23
CA PHE A 94 -1.88 -2.27 2.06
C PHE A 94 -0.59 -2.80 1.42
N GLY A 95 0.56 -2.24 1.76
CA GLY A 95 1.85 -2.67 1.21
C GLY A 95 2.06 -2.30 -0.25
N LYS A 96 2.93 -3.05 -0.94
CA LYS A 96 3.37 -2.75 -2.30
C LYS A 96 2.25 -2.96 -3.32
N TYR A 97 1.70 -1.86 -3.84
CA TYR A 97 0.70 -1.91 -4.91
C TYR A 97 1.31 -2.45 -6.22
N HIS A 98 0.63 -3.42 -6.82
CA HIS A 98 0.98 -3.99 -8.13
C HIS A 98 0.41 -3.11 -9.23
N GLY A 99 1.17 -2.10 -9.63
CA GLY A 99 0.82 -1.12 -10.65
C GLY A 99 1.61 0.18 -10.46
N GLY A 100 1.61 1.05 -11.47
CA GLY A 100 2.32 2.33 -11.38
C GLY A 100 1.78 3.20 -10.24
N TYR A 101 2.66 3.97 -9.58
CA TYR A 101 2.29 4.89 -8.49
C TYR A 101 1.17 5.85 -8.89
N TRP A 102 1.23 6.39 -10.11
CA TRP A 102 0.24 7.32 -10.63
C TRP A 102 -1.14 6.67 -10.82
N GLN A 103 -1.19 5.39 -11.16
CA GLN A 103 -2.44 4.67 -11.35
C GLN A 103 -3.13 4.40 -10.00
N SER A 104 -2.37 4.02 -8.96
CA SER A 104 -2.91 3.86 -7.61
C SER A 104 -3.36 5.21 -7.04
N LEU A 105 -2.57 6.26 -7.24
CA LEU A 105 -2.91 7.60 -6.79
C LEU A 105 -4.19 8.12 -7.45
N GLY A 106 -4.32 7.99 -8.78
CA GLY A 106 -5.53 8.41 -9.51
C GLY A 106 -6.80 7.68 -9.05
N ARG A 107 -6.71 6.37 -8.78
CA ARG A 107 -7.84 5.61 -8.21
C ARG A 107 -8.20 6.07 -6.81
N MET A 108 -7.21 6.46 -6.01
CA MET A 108 -7.42 6.98 -4.67
C MET A 108 -8.12 8.33 -4.70
N TYR A 109 -7.70 9.25 -5.58
CA TYR A 109 -8.42 10.50 -5.84
C TYR A 109 -9.88 10.24 -6.26
N GLY A 110 -10.10 9.33 -7.21
CA GLY A 110 -11.46 8.96 -7.63
C GLY A 110 -12.32 8.43 -6.47
N GLY A 111 -11.76 7.55 -5.64
CA GLY A 111 -12.43 7.03 -4.45
C GLY A 111 -12.79 8.12 -3.45
N TYR A 112 -11.87 9.02 -3.11
CA TYR A 112 -12.13 10.11 -2.17
C TYR A 112 -13.11 11.15 -2.70
N SER A 113 -13.04 11.49 -3.99
CA SER A 113 -14.00 12.43 -4.59
C SER A 113 -15.43 11.90 -4.45
N ILE A 114 -15.66 10.61 -4.71
CA ILE A 114 -16.97 9.98 -4.53
C ILE A 114 -17.39 10.02 -3.05
N SER A 115 -16.47 9.69 -2.14
CA SER A 115 -16.77 9.70 -0.71
C SER A 115 -17.13 11.09 -0.18
N ILE A 116 -16.50 12.17 -0.67
CA ILE A 116 -16.88 13.55 -0.30
C ILE A 116 -18.28 13.86 -0.80
N LEU A 117 -18.62 13.52 -2.04
CA LEU A 117 -19.95 13.79 -2.58
C LEU A 117 -21.02 13.07 -1.77
N LEU A 118 -20.79 11.78 -1.45
CA LEU A 118 -21.67 10.99 -0.59
C LEU A 118 -21.78 11.59 0.82
N SER A 119 -20.66 12.03 1.40
CA SER A 119 -20.59 12.69 2.69
C SER A 119 -21.44 13.97 2.72
N THR A 120 -21.30 14.81 1.70
CA THR A 120 -22.04 16.08 1.57
C THR A 120 -23.54 15.83 1.43
N MET A 121 -23.93 14.86 0.59
CA MET A 121 -25.33 14.46 0.46
C MET A 121 -25.90 13.96 1.78
N PHE A 122 -25.17 13.10 2.49
CA PHE A 122 -25.61 12.56 3.77
C PHE A 122 -25.71 13.65 4.85
N ASN A 123 -24.76 14.58 4.90
CA ASN A 123 -24.80 15.70 5.82
C ASN A 123 -25.99 16.64 5.56
N ILE A 124 -26.32 16.91 4.30
CA ILE A 124 -27.52 17.69 3.93
C ILE A 124 -28.79 16.94 4.36
N LEU A 125 -28.88 15.63 4.13
CA LEU A 125 -30.02 14.82 4.55
C LEU A 125 -30.20 14.85 6.07
N MET A 126 -29.15 14.67 6.85
CA MET A 126 -29.23 14.67 8.33
C MET A 126 -29.66 16.02 8.88
N THR A 127 -29.04 17.11 8.39
CA THR A 127 -29.30 18.46 8.91
C THR A 127 -30.68 18.98 8.51
N GLN A 128 -31.16 18.68 7.29
CA GLN A 128 -32.46 19.17 6.82
C GLN A 128 -33.64 18.26 7.19
N LYS A 129 -33.48 16.94 7.24
CA LYS A 129 -34.60 16.01 7.48
C LYS A 129 -34.71 15.54 8.92
N TRP A 130 -33.59 15.36 9.63
CA TRP A 130 -33.60 14.80 10.99
C TRP A 130 -33.36 15.83 12.09
N MET A 131 -33.10 17.09 11.74
CA MET A 131 -32.88 18.20 12.69
C MET A 131 -31.80 17.88 13.74
N TRP A 132 -30.82 17.05 13.38
CA TRP A 132 -29.72 16.72 14.28
C TRP A 132 -28.82 17.93 14.51
N SER A 133 -28.19 17.96 15.68
CA SER A 133 -27.17 18.97 15.98
C SER A 133 -26.03 18.85 14.97
N GLN A 134 -25.52 20.00 14.50
CA GLN A 134 -24.46 20.06 13.48
C GLN A 134 -23.22 19.24 13.88
N TYR A 135 -22.90 19.20 15.18
CA TYR A 135 -21.77 18.43 15.70
C TYR A 135 -22.01 16.91 15.67
N GLU A 136 -23.23 16.47 15.97
CA GLU A 136 -23.61 15.05 15.93
C GLU A 136 -23.61 14.53 14.50
N ALA A 137 -24.24 15.28 13.58
CA ALA A 137 -24.23 15.01 12.15
C ALA A 137 -22.78 14.93 11.61
N TRP A 138 -21.90 15.83 12.04
CA TRP A 138 -20.49 15.82 11.67
C TRP A 138 -19.75 14.57 12.17
N CYS A 139 -19.90 14.21 13.45
CA CYS A 139 -19.29 13.01 14.03
C CYS A 139 -19.75 11.72 13.32
N VAL A 140 -21.05 11.59 13.09
CA VAL A 140 -21.62 10.43 12.38
C VAL A 140 -21.14 10.38 10.93
N THR A 141 -21.06 11.53 10.26
CA THR A 141 -20.52 11.61 8.90
C THR A 141 -19.05 11.20 8.84
N MET A 142 -18.21 11.66 9.77
CA MET A 142 -16.81 11.26 9.88
C MET A 142 -16.65 9.74 10.08
N LEU A 143 -17.43 9.17 11.00
CA LEU A 143 -17.38 7.74 11.28
C LEU A 143 -17.87 6.90 10.09
N TRP A 144 -19.00 7.29 9.50
CA TRP A 144 -19.58 6.63 8.32
C TRP A 144 -18.64 6.68 7.10
N THR A 145 -18.12 7.87 6.78
CA THR A 145 -17.20 8.05 5.64
C THR A 145 -15.90 7.28 5.83
N GLY A 146 -15.40 7.17 7.07
CA GLY A 146 -14.24 6.33 7.40
C GLY A 146 -14.49 4.85 7.06
N VAL A 147 -15.65 4.31 7.43
CA VAL A 147 -16.06 2.93 7.14
C VAL A 147 -16.25 2.71 5.64
N VAL A 148 -16.98 3.60 4.96
CA VAL A 148 -17.21 3.50 3.51
C VAL A 148 -15.88 3.59 2.75
N ASN A 149 -15.01 4.54 3.10
CA ASN A 149 -13.68 4.65 2.50
C ASN A 149 -12.89 3.35 2.65
N TYR A 150 -12.90 2.74 3.84
CA TYR A 150 -12.19 1.48 4.05
C TYR A 150 -12.65 0.39 3.07
N PHE A 151 -13.96 0.23 2.88
CA PHE A 151 -14.50 -0.76 1.96
C PHE A 151 -14.22 -0.44 0.49
N VAL A 152 -14.35 0.83 0.08
CA VAL A 152 -14.04 1.28 -1.28
C VAL A 152 -12.56 1.06 -1.59
N LEU A 153 -11.66 1.46 -0.69
CA LEU A 153 -10.22 1.25 -0.83
C LEU A 153 -9.86 -0.23 -0.86
N LYS A 154 -10.46 -1.05 0.03
CA LYS A 154 -10.25 -2.49 0.04
C LYS A 154 -10.64 -3.13 -1.29
N LYS A 155 -11.77 -2.71 -1.88
CA LYS A 155 -12.21 -3.18 -3.20
C LYS A 155 -11.25 -2.70 -4.30
N LEU A 156 -10.95 -1.40 -4.34
CA LEU A 156 -10.05 -0.80 -5.34
C LEU A 156 -8.66 -1.46 -5.36
N TRP A 157 -8.12 -1.82 -4.20
CA TRP A 157 -6.82 -2.49 -4.09
C TRP A 157 -6.89 -3.96 -4.54
N THR A 158 -8.00 -4.64 -4.28
CA THR A 158 -8.20 -6.05 -4.66
C THR A 158 -8.48 -6.20 -6.17
N PHE A 159 -9.19 -5.25 -6.79
CA PHE A 159 -9.55 -5.31 -8.20
C PHE A 159 -8.35 -5.27 -9.15
N THR A 160 -7.22 -4.73 -8.73
CA THR A 160 -6.00 -4.65 -9.57
C THR A 160 -5.42 -6.01 -9.92
N GLY A 161 -5.66 -7.06 -9.11
CA GLY A 161 -5.20 -8.41 -9.40
C GLY A 161 -5.91 -9.10 -10.57
N LYS A 162 -7.03 -8.54 -11.08
CA LYS A 162 -7.85 -9.16 -12.13
C LYS A 162 -7.81 -8.43 -13.48
N VAL A 163 -7.07 -7.34 -13.61
CA VAL A 163 -7.15 -6.52 -14.83
C VAL A 163 -6.25 -7.08 -15.95
N ALA A 164 -6.93 -7.79 -16.85
CA ALA A 164 -6.80 -7.72 -18.31
C ALA A 164 -5.56 -8.36 -18.96
N GLY A 165 -5.06 -9.45 -18.38
CA GLY A 165 -4.04 -10.30 -18.98
C GLY A 165 -4.52 -11.70 -19.39
N SER A 166 -5.79 -11.86 -19.78
CA SER A 166 -6.25 -13.02 -20.56
C SER A 166 -7.68 -12.81 -21.04
N LYS A 167 -7.86 -11.93 -22.05
CA LYS A 167 -8.57 -12.47 -23.21
C LYS A 167 -7.62 -13.55 -23.71
N SER A 168 -7.89 -14.81 -23.36
CA SER A 168 -7.53 -15.88 -24.28
C SER A 168 -8.15 -15.43 -25.60
N ILE A 169 -7.31 -14.94 -26.51
CA ILE A 169 -7.59 -15.10 -27.91
C ILE A 169 -7.60 -16.61 -28.08
N GLY A 170 -8.72 -17.23 -27.71
CA GLY A 170 -9.16 -18.45 -28.33
C GLY A 170 -9.35 -18.06 -29.78
N LYS A 171 -8.25 -18.09 -30.53
CA LYS A 171 -8.33 -18.65 -31.86
C LYS A 171 -9.11 -19.94 -31.66
N LYS A 172 -10.35 -19.96 -32.14
CA LYS A 172 -10.90 -21.21 -32.66
C LYS A 172 -9.86 -21.67 -33.68
N LEU A 173 -8.96 -22.56 -33.26
CA LEU A 173 -8.46 -23.55 -34.19
C LEU A 173 -9.67 -24.44 -34.42
N ASP A 174 -10.35 -24.18 -35.53
CA ASP A 174 -11.04 -25.24 -36.24
C ASP A 174 -9.95 -26.25 -36.60
N ASP A 175 -9.92 -27.33 -35.82
CA ASP A 175 -9.73 -28.72 -36.25
C ASP A 175 -9.37 -29.55 -35.02
N GLY A 176 -10.29 -30.42 -34.64
CA GLY A 176 -10.23 -31.18 -33.41
C GLY A 176 -9.00 -32.06 -33.33
N GLN A 177 -8.06 -31.70 -32.44
CA GLN A 177 -7.26 -32.64 -31.67
C GLN A 177 -6.72 -31.96 -30.42
N ILE A 178 -7.16 -32.43 -29.25
CA ILE A 178 -6.62 -32.03 -27.95
C ILE A 178 -5.32 -32.81 -27.75
N ASN A 179 -4.17 -32.14 -27.87
CA ASN A 179 -2.89 -32.73 -27.50
C ASN A 179 -2.71 -32.67 -25.98
N VAL A 180 -2.91 -33.81 -25.32
CA VAL A 180 -2.87 -33.97 -23.85
C VAL A 180 -1.47 -33.73 -23.26
N ASN A 181 -0.43 -33.61 -24.09
CA ASN A 181 0.95 -33.48 -23.63
C ASN A 181 1.38 -32.06 -23.23
N GLU A 182 0.58 -31.02 -23.51
CA GLU A 182 0.96 -29.64 -23.18
C GLU A 182 0.53 -29.21 -21.76
N VAL A 183 -0.41 -29.94 -21.14
CA VAL A 183 -0.95 -29.62 -19.80
C VAL A 183 0.04 -29.97 -18.68
N SER A 184 0.99 -30.90 -18.92
CA SER A 184 2.01 -31.23 -17.90
C SER A 184 3.15 -30.20 -17.79
N SER A 185 3.27 -29.31 -18.77
CA SER A 185 4.33 -28.28 -18.80
C SER A 185 3.95 -27.06 -17.95
N ILE A 186 2.66 -26.75 -17.84
CA ILE A 186 2.16 -25.62 -17.05
C ILE A 186 2.20 -25.93 -15.54
N ALA A 187 2.02 -27.20 -15.15
CA ALA A 187 2.17 -27.63 -13.75
C ALA A 187 3.63 -27.66 -13.26
N LYS A 188 4.63 -27.47 -14.13
CA LYS A 188 6.06 -27.37 -13.74
C LYS A 188 6.57 -25.94 -13.59
N VAL A 189 5.81 -24.92 -13.99
CA VAL A 189 6.26 -23.52 -13.88
C VAL A 189 5.97 -22.92 -12.50
N ASP A 190 5.08 -23.52 -11.69
CA ASP A 190 4.85 -23.10 -10.31
C ASP A 190 5.88 -23.65 -9.30
N SER A 191 6.81 -24.51 -9.73
CA SER A 191 7.91 -25.01 -8.90
C SER A 191 9.26 -24.32 -9.13
N ALA A 192 9.29 -23.24 -9.92
CA ALA A 192 10.52 -22.49 -10.23
C ALA A 192 10.37 -20.99 -9.94
N PHE A 193 9.80 -20.63 -8.79
CA PHE A 193 10.13 -19.35 -8.15
C PHE A 193 11.09 -19.63 -7.01
N ASP A 194 12.37 -19.78 -7.39
CA ASP A 194 13.50 -19.82 -6.47
C ASP A 194 13.50 -18.50 -5.70
N MET A 195 13.07 -18.53 -4.44
CA MET A 195 13.35 -17.42 -3.53
C MET A 195 14.86 -17.33 -3.39
N PRO A 196 15.50 -16.19 -3.71
CA PRO A 196 16.91 -16.02 -3.41
C PRO A 196 17.08 -16.22 -1.90
N LYS A 197 17.82 -17.28 -1.52
CA LYS A 197 18.39 -17.38 -0.18
C LYS A 197 19.14 -16.08 0.05
N PHE A 198 18.64 -15.28 0.99
CA PHE A 198 19.36 -14.14 1.51
C PHE A 198 20.58 -14.71 2.23
N GLU A 199 21.69 -14.87 1.50
CA GLU A 199 22.99 -15.11 2.11
C GLU A 199 23.29 -13.91 3.00
N ASP A 200 23.63 -14.21 4.26
CA ASP A 200 24.02 -13.23 5.25
C ASP A 200 25.13 -12.34 4.68
N ALA A 201 24.80 -11.07 4.47
CA ALA A 201 25.75 -10.04 4.08
C ALA A 201 26.77 -9.87 5.21
N LYS A 202 27.84 -10.66 5.13
CA LYS A 202 29.04 -10.53 5.93
C LYS A 202 29.67 -9.17 5.62
N SER A 203 29.70 -8.33 6.65
CA SER A 203 30.33 -7.01 6.69
C SER A 203 31.67 -7.00 5.93
N PRO A 204 31.93 -6.02 5.02
CA PRO A 204 33.19 -5.94 4.31
C PRO A 204 34.32 -5.57 5.27
N GLY A 205 35.05 -6.59 5.72
CA GLY A 205 36.37 -6.45 6.32
C GLY A 205 37.43 -6.34 5.23
N LEU A 206 38.14 -5.21 5.23
CA LEU A 206 39.41 -5.01 4.54
C LEU A 206 40.37 -6.18 4.81
N LYS A 207 40.72 -6.97 3.78
CA LYS A 207 42.00 -7.72 3.65
C LYS A 207 42.30 -7.87 2.15
N SER A 208 43.26 -7.13 1.62
CA SER A 208 44.69 -7.49 1.48
C SER A 208 44.94 -8.70 0.58
N ASN A 209 45.47 -8.40 -0.63
CA ASN A 209 46.34 -9.17 -1.52
C ASN A 209 46.40 -10.70 -1.40
N LYS A 210 46.13 -11.40 -2.52
CA LYS A 210 47.12 -12.32 -3.12
C LYS A 210 46.76 -12.74 -4.54
N ALA A 211 47.80 -12.76 -5.36
CA ALA A 211 47.88 -13.26 -6.72
C ALA A 211 47.48 -14.75 -6.87
N GLY A 212 47.01 -15.11 -8.06
CA GLY A 212 46.82 -16.51 -8.49
C GLY A 212 46.05 -16.56 -9.80
N ARG A 213 46.73 -16.45 -10.95
CA ARG A 213 47.11 -17.58 -11.83
C ARG A 213 45.96 -18.06 -12.74
N ARG A 214 46.14 -17.70 -14.01
CA ARG A 214 45.48 -18.12 -15.26
C ARG A 214 45.27 -19.64 -15.36
N VAL A 215 44.09 -20.08 -15.82
CA VAL A 215 43.94 -21.34 -16.58
C VAL A 215 43.05 -21.06 -17.79
N THR A 216 43.67 -21.18 -18.96
CA THR A 216 43.06 -21.26 -20.28
C THR A 216 42.43 -22.63 -20.44
N VAL A 217 41.18 -22.74 -20.86
CA VAL A 217 40.65 -23.99 -21.45
C VAL A 217 40.07 -23.64 -22.81
N GLN A 218 40.83 -23.97 -23.85
CA GLN A 218 40.31 -24.21 -25.19
C GLN A 218 39.49 -25.49 -25.20
N LYS A 219 38.37 -25.48 -25.92
CA LYS A 219 37.72 -26.65 -26.52
C LYS A 219 36.96 -26.12 -27.75
N LYS A 220 37.56 -26.04 -28.93
CA LYS A 220 37.89 -27.08 -29.92
C LYS A 220 36.77 -28.09 -30.21
N ASP A 221 36.22 -27.91 -31.41
CA ASP A 221 35.76 -28.86 -32.42
C ASP A 221 34.49 -29.70 -32.16
N HIS A 222 33.55 -29.62 -33.13
CA HIS A 222 33.37 -30.60 -34.23
C HIS A 222 31.92 -31.03 -34.46
N ASN A 223 31.47 -30.95 -35.73
CA ASN A 223 30.40 -31.74 -36.40
C ASN A 223 28.96 -31.57 -35.86
N ARG A 224 27.93 -31.27 -36.66
CA ARG A 224 27.55 -31.67 -38.02
C ARG A 224 26.69 -30.59 -38.67
#